data_AF-A0A7Z7QN04-F1
#
_entry.id   AF-A0A7Z7QN04-F1
#
_cell.length_a   1.000
_cell.length_b   1.000
_cell.length_c   1.000
_cell.angle_alpha   90.00
_cell.angle_beta   90.00
_cell.angle_gamma   90.00
#
_symmetry.space_group_name_H-M   'P 1'
#
loop_
_entity.id
_entity.type
_entity.pdbx_description
1 polymer ?
#
loop_
_entity_poly.entity_id
_entity_poly.type
_entity_poly.pdbx_seq_one_letter_code
_entity_poly.pdbx_strand_id
1 'polypeptide(L)'
;MLSDTEKELKKQYLDLLAEKYDSEEKVATEIISLESILELPKGTEHFVSDLHGEFHAFQHVLRNGSGNVQAKVHDIFDNRLDQKTMNELIALVYYPEEKIKRIRGQFNSKAERHEWYEKTIQRLLEVITYTSSKYTRSKLRKALSPEYVFIIEELLYKSNKYNNKKDYYETIIRQIIKLNQAEKLIISLANTIQRLVVDHLHVVGDIYDRGPHPDKIIDTLIDYHSVDIQWGKSRRFMDGRLFWIKSMFSKPFTNLCPL
;
A
#
# COMPACT_ATOMS: atom_id res chain seq x y z
N MET A 1 19.20 22.29 -38.64
CA MET A 1 18.49 21.13 -39.20
C MET A 1 18.83 19.94 -38.33
N LEU A 2 17.84 19.17 -37.87
CA LEU A 2 18.10 17.89 -37.18
C LEU A 2 18.91 16.99 -38.11
N SER A 3 19.95 16.35 -37.58
CA SER A 3 20.76 15.38 -38.30
C SER A 3 19.89 14.20 -38.75
N ASP A 4 20.27 13.52 -39.84
CA ASP A 4 19.45 12.42 -40.38
C ASP A 4 19.34 11.25 -39.38
N THR A 5 20.32 11.08 -38.50
CA THR A 5 20.28 10.15 -37.37
C THR A 5 19.20 10.50 -36.34
N GLU A 6 19.01 11.78 -36.02
CA GLU A 6 17.98 12.22 -35.07
C GLU A 6 16.56 12.05 -35.63
N LYS A 7 16.39 12.22 -36.95
CA LYS A 7 15.10 11.98 -37.61
C LYS A 7 14.73 10.50 -37.58
N GLU A 8 15.69 9.62 -37.87
CA GLU A 8 15.48 8.17 -37.84
C GLU A 8 15.15 7.68 -36.42
N LEU A 9 15.88 8.17 -35.42
CA LEU A 9 15.61 7.85 -34.02
C LEU A 9 14.23 8.34 -33.57
N LYS A 10 13.86 9.57 -33.96
CA LYS A 10 12.53 10.12 -33.66
C LYS A 10 11.42 9.27 -34.29
N LYS A 11 11.61 8.80 -35.52
CA LYS A 11 10.65 7.93 -36.19
C LYS A 11 10.46 6.62 -35.44
N GLN A 12 11.56 5.97 -35.05
CA GLN A 12 11.52 4.73 -34.26
C GLN A 12 10.77 4.93 -32.93
N TYR A 13 11.00 6.05 -32.23
CA TYR A 13 10.24 6.37 -31.01
C TYR A 13 8.75 6.57 -31.27
N LEU A 14 8.37 7.25 -32.36
CA LEU A 14 6.97 7.45 -32.72
C LEU A 14 6.29 6.14 -33.12
N ASP A 15 6.99 5.25 -33.84
CA ASP A 15 6.48 3.93 -34.21
C ASP A 15 6.21 3.08 -32.96
N LEU A 16 7.13 3.11 -31.97
CA LEU A 16 6.94 2.44 -30.67
C LEU A 16 5.78 3.03 -29.85
N LEU A 17 5.60 4.36 -29.90
CA LEU A 17 4.46 5.01 -29.25
C LEU A 17 3.14 4.64 -29.92
N ALA A 18 3.11 4.56 -31.25
CA ALA A 18 1.92 4.15 -32.01
C ALA A 18 1.55 2.68 -31.76
N GLU A 19 2.53 1.81 -31.51
CA GLU A 19 2.28 0.42 -31.09
C GLU A 19 1.55 0.35 -29.73
N LYS A 20 1.89 1.26 -28.80
CA LYS A 20 1.31 1.29 -27.45
C LYS A 20 0.00 2.11 -27.38
N TYR A 21 -0.12 3.15 -28.19
CA TYR A 21 -1.24 4.09 -28.22
C TYR A 21 -1.71 4.29 -29.67
N ASP A 22 -2.73 3.53 -30.06
CA ASP A 22 -3.27 3.46 -31.43
C ASP A 22 -4.20 4.63 -31.82
N SER A 23 -4.41 5.60 -30.94
CA SER A 23 -5.27 6.77 -31.18
C SER A 23 -4.75 8.03 -30.50
N GLU A 24 -5.07 9.19 -31.07
CA GLU A 24 -4.72 10.50 -30.50
C GLU A 24 -5.29 10.67 -29.09
N GLU A 25 -6.52 10.19 -28.86
CA GLU A 25 -7.18 10.25 -27.57
C GLU A 25 -6.46 9.43 -26.50
N LYS A 26 -5.91 8.26 -26.87
CA LYS A 26 -5.12 7.44 -25.92
C LYS A 26 -3.82 8.12 -25.53
N VAL A 27 -3.14 8.76 -26.49
CA VAL A 27 -1.94 9.56 -26.21
C VAL A 27 -2.27 10.75 -25.33
N ALA A 28 -3.30 11.52 -25.66
CA ALA A 28 -3.74 12.66 -24.87
C ALA A 28 -4.14 12.26 -23.45
N THR A 29 -4.86 11.14 -23.29
CA THR A 29 -5.26 10.60 -21.98
C THR A 29 -4.05 10.24 -21.14
N GLU A 30 -3.03 9.61 -21.73
CA GLU A 30 -1.81 9.26 -21.00
C GLU A 30 -1.03 10.52 -20.57
N ILE A 31 -0.90 11.51 -21.45
CA ILE A 31 -0.25 12.79 -21.13
C ILE A 31 -0.97 13.46 -19.95
N ILE A 32 -2.30 13.61 -20.06
CA ILE A 32 -3.12 14.22 -18.99
C ILE A 32 -2.96 13.43 -17.68
N SER A 33 -2.95 12.10 -17.74
CA SER A 33 -2.79 11.24 -16.57
C SER A 33 -1.41 11.44 -15.92
N LEU A 34 -0.33 11.45 -16.71
CA LEU A 34 1.03 11.63 -16.21
C LEU A 34 1.24 13.03 -15.62
N GLU A 35 0.76 14.08 -16.30
CA GLU A 35 0.80 15.46 -15.78
C GLU A 35 0.01 15.57 -14.48
N SER A 36 -1.19 14.98 -14.41
CA SER A 36 -2.01 14.98 -13.19
C SER A 36 -1.34 14.24 -12.03
N ILE A 37 -0.56 13.19 -12.30
CA ILE A 37 0.20 12.46 -11.28
C ILE A 37 1.37 13.30 -10.75
N LEU A 38 2.01 14.10 -11.60
CA LEU A 38 3.12 14.98 -11.19
C LEU A 38 2.66 16.10 -10.24
N GLU A 39 1.40 16.51 -10.32
CA GLU A 39 0.79 17.51 -9.42
C GLU A 39 0.42 16.95 -8.04
N LEU A 40 0.49 15.63 -7.84
CA LEU A 40 0.21 15.04 -6.53
C LEU A 40 1.38 15.24 -5.55
N PRO A 41 1.10 15.34 -4.24
CA PRO A 41 2.15 15.34 -3.24
C PRO A 41 3.03 14.10 -3.35
N LYS A 42 4.35 14.26 -3.15
CA LYS A 42 5.30 13.15 -3.26
C LYS A 42 4.93 12.00 -2.31
N GLY A 43 5.08 10.78 -2.83
CA GLY A 43 5.00 9.55 -2.04
C GLY A 43 6.01 9.52 -0.89
N THR A 44 5.76 8.68 0.11
CA THR A 44 6.71 8.47 1.21
C THR A 44 7.80 7.52 0.76
N GLU A 45 9.03 8.02 0.67
CA GLU A 45 10.25 7.23 0.45
C GLU A 45 10.72 6.68 1.80
N HIS A 46 10.92 5.36 1.91
CA HIS A 46 11.35 4.72 3.14
C HIS A 46 12.73 4.09 2.94
N PHE A 47 13.73 4.60 3.64
CA PHE A 47 15.09 4.08 3.60
C PHE A 47 15.33 3.13 4.75
N VAL A 48 15.80 1.92 4.44
CA VAL A 48 16.22 0.93 5.43
C VAL A 48 17.65 0.48 5.11
N SER A 49 18.48 0.40 6.14
CA SER A 49 19.85 -0.10 6.03
C SER A 49 20.11 -1.17 7.07
N ASP A 50 21.19 -1.92 6.88
CA ASP A 50 21.72 -2.85 7.89
C ASP A 50 20.71 -3.89 8.37
N LEU A 51 20.00 -4.52 7.43
CA LEU A 51 18.99 -5.54 7.72
C LEU A 51 19.56 -6.74 8.46
N HIS A 52 20.81 -7.11 8.16
CA HIS A 52 21.57 -8.15 8.86
C HIS A 52 20.78 -9.44 9.19
N GLY A 53 19.93 -9.91 8.28
CA GLY A 53 19.06 -11.09 8.48
C GLY A 53 18.05 -11.02 9.64
N GLU A 54 17.84 -9.85 10.26
CA GLU A 54 16.90 -9.60 11.36
C GLU A 54 15.46 -9.41 10.83
N PHE A 55 14.85 -10.52 10.41
CA PHE A 55 13.54 -10.53 9.76
C PHE A 55 12.42 -9.87 10.58
N HIS A 56 12.35 -10.12 11.89
CA HIS A 56 11.28 -9.58 12.73
C HIS A 56 11.35 -8.06 12.89
N ALA A 57 12.57 -7.52 13.08
CA ALA A 57 12.79 -6.09 13.14
C ALA A 57 12.43 -5.44 11.79
N PHE A 58 12.86 -6.05 10.69
CA PHE A 58 12.52 -5.59 9.34
C PHE A 58 11.00 -5.54 9.10
N GLN A 59 10.28 -6.61 9.41
CA GLN A 59 8.82 -6.63 9.28
C GLN A 59 8.15 -5.57 10.14
N HIS A 60 8.65 -5.33 11.36
CA HIS A 60 8.09 -4.28 12.21
C HIS A 60 8.28 -2.89 11.61
N VAL A 61 9.45 -2.60 11.05
CA VAL A 61 9.75 -1.34 10.35
C VAL A 61 8.82 -1.13 9.15
N LEU A 62 8.56 -2.18 8.36
CA LEU A 62 7.61 -2.10 7.25
C LEU A 62 6.18 -1.82 7.73
N ARG A 63 5.74 -2.50 8.79
CA ARG A 63 4.39 -2.37 9.35
C ARG A 63 4.14 -1.01 10.00
N ASN A 64 5.16 -0.44 10.65
CA ASN A 64 5.04 0.86 11.32
C ASN A 64 5.30 2.05 10.38
N GLY A 65 5.95 1.81 9.23
CA GLY A 65 6.33 2.83 8.27
C GLY A 65 7.25 3.90 8.87
N SER A 66 8.22 3.49 9.69
CA SER A 66 9.06 4.37 10.52
C SER A 66 8.26 5.34 11.40
N GLY A 67 7.16 4.86 11.99
CA GLY A 67 6.29 5.65 12.87
C GLY A 67 5.27 6.53 12.14
N ASN A 68 5.27 6.54 10.81
CA ASN A 68 4.37 7.35 10.00
C ASN A 68 2.89 6.90 10.16
N VAL A 69 2.63 5.62 10.42
CA VAL A 69 1.27 5.16 10.80
C VAL A 69 0.82 5.85 12.09
N GLN A 70 1.66 5.87 13.13
CA GLN A 70 1.34 6.50 14.41
C GLN A 70 1.08 7.99 14.23
N ALA A 71 1.95 8.70 13.50
CA ALA A 71 1.76 10.12 13.21
C ALA A 71 0.38 10.39 12.56
N LYS A 72 0.02 9.62 11.53
CA LYS A 72 -1.28 9.76 10.85
C LYS A 72 -2.47 9.48 11.75
N VAL A 73 -2.38 8.48 12.62
CA VAL A 73 -3.45 8.20 13.58
C VAL A 73 -3.63 9.38 14.54
N HIS A 74 -2.53 9.96 15.04
CA HIS A 74 -2.58 11.16 15.87
C HIS A 74 -3.18 12.35 15.11
N ASP A 75 -2.71 12.66 13.90
CA ASP A 75 -3.21 13.77 13.08
C ASP A 75 -4.75 13.73 12.91
N ILE A 76 -5.32 12.52 12.83
CA ILE A 76 -6.76 12.31 12.59
C ILE A 76 -7.57 12.30 13.90
N PHE A 77 -7.02 11.75 14.99
CA PHE A 77 -7.80 11.36 16.17
C PHE A 77 -7.39 12.03 17.49
N ASP A 78 -6.34 12.85 17.54
CA ASP A 78 -5.83 13.44 18.79
C ASP A 78 -6.92 14.14 19.62
N ASN A 79 -7.85 14.84 18.95
CA ASN A 79 -8.95 15.57 19.57
C ASN A 79 -10.24 14.75 19.76
N ARG A 80 -10.24 13.46 19.36
CA ARG A 80 -11.46 12.62 19.28
C ARG A 80 -11.36 11.33 20.07
N LEU A 81 -10.16 10.79 20.25
CA LEU A 81 -9.92 9.51 20.94
C LEU A 81 -8.89 9.71 22.07
N ASP A 82 -8.99 8.90 23.12
CA ASP A 82 -7.96 8.86 24.16
C ASP A 82 -6.70 8.13 23.67
N GLN A 83 -5.58 8.37 24.36
CA GLN A 83 -4.30 7.77 24.00
C GLN A 83 -4.35 6.24 23.98
N LYS A 84 -5.14 5.64 24.88
CA LYS A 84 -5.30 4.19 24.95
C LYS A 84 -5.96 3.65 23.68
N THR A 85 -7.07 4.22 23.24
CA THR A 85 -7.78 3.80 22.02
C THR A 85 -6.92 4.03 20.78
N MET A 86 -6.17 5.15 20.71
CA MET A 86 -5.24 5.40 19.61
C MET A 86 -4.14 4.34 19.55
N ASN A 87 -3.52 4.03 20.69
CA ASN A 87 -2.49 2.99 20.77
C ASN A 87 -3.04 1.61 20.38
N GLU A 88 -4.30 1.30 20.74
CA GLU A 88 -4.97 0.07 20.32
C GLU A 88 -5.21 0.02 18.80
N LEU A 89 -5.59 1.13 18.18
CA LEU A 89 -5.76 1.24 16.73
C LEU A 89 -4.41 1.11 16.00
N ILE A 90 -3.35 1.76 16.50
CA ILE A 90 -1.99 1.65 15.95
C ILE A 90 -1.51 0.20 16.02
N ALA A 91 -1.65 -0.44 17.19
CA ALA A 91 -1.27 -1.84 17.36
C ALA A 91 -2.07 -2.79 16.46
N LEU A 92 -3.36 -2.49 16.23
CA LEU A 92 -4.19 -3.22 15.28
C LEU A 92 -3.68 -3.06 13.84
N VAL A 93 -3.29 -1.86 13.44
CA VAL A 93 -2.69 -1.64 12.12
C VAL A 93 -1.37 -2.39 12.00
N TYR A 94 -0.54 -2.43 13.05
CA TYR A 94 0.76 -3.12 12.99
C TYR A 94 0.64 -4.65 12.92
N TYR A 95 -0.26 -5.24 13.70
CA TYR A 95 -0.37 -6.69 13.84
C TYR A 95 -1.85 -7.12 13.83
N PRO A 96 -2.56 -6.97 12.70
CA PRO A 96 -4.01 -7.11 12.67
C PRO A 96 -4.49 -8.51 13.04
N GLU A 97 -3.84 -9.56 12.54
CA GLU A 97 -4.22 -10.95 12.81
C GLU A 97 -4.02 -11.31 14.29
N GLU A 98 -2.90 -10.90 14.88
CA GLU A 98 -2.58 -11.17 16.28
C GLU A 98 -3.49 -10.40 17.21
N LYS A 99 -3.74 -9.11 16.91
CA LYS A 99 -4.58 -8.23 17.71
C LYS A 99 -6.04 -8.70 17.70
N ILE A 100 -6.58 -9.08 16.55
CA ILE A 100 -7.94 -9.64 16.44
C ILE A 100 -8.06 -10.94 17.26
N LYS A 101 -7.10 -11.86 17.12
CA LYS A 101 -7.10 -13.12 17.90
C LYS A 101 -7.14 -12.87 19.41
N ARG A 102 -6.37 -11.89 19.90
CA ARG A 102 -6.35 -11.52 21.32
C ARG A 102 -7.66 -10.91 21.80
N ILE A 103 -8.24 -10.01 21.02
CA ILE A 103 -9.47 -9.28 21.41
C ILE A 103 -10.71 -10.18 21.29
N ARG A 104 -10.71 -11.17 20.39
CA ARG A 104 -11.85 -12.09 20.19
C ARG A 104 -12.34 -12.76 21.48
N GLY A 105 -11.43 -13.06 22.41
CA GLY A 105 -11.73 -13.67 23.70
C GLY A 105 -12.19 -12.69 24.80
N GLN A 106 -12.18 -11.38 24.54
CA GLN A 106 -12.51 -10.35 25.52
C GLN A 106 -13.98 -9.91 25.48
N PHE A 107 -14.70 -10.24 24.40
CA PHE A 107 -16.10 -9.86 24.24
C PHE A 107 -17.04 -10.79 25.00
N ASN A 108 -17.95 -10.20 25.79
CA ASN A 108 -18.93 -10.94 26.58
C ASN A 108 -20.21 -11.24 25.78
N SER A 109 -20.46 -10.52 24.69
CA SER A 109 -21.64 -10.71 23.84
C SER A 109 -21.33 -10.53 22.35
N LYS A 110 -22.22 -11.06 21.49
CA LYS A 110 -22.17 -10.81 20.04
C LYS A 110 -22.39 -9.33 19.70
N ALA A 111 -23.27 -8.65 20.45
CA ALA A 111 -23.59 -7.24 20.21
C ALA A 111 -22.36 -6.34 20.44
N GLU A 112 -21.64 -6.56 21.54
CA GLU A 112 -20.41 -5.83 21.87
C GLU A 112 -19.33 -6.01 20.80
N ARG A 113 -19.17 -7.25 20.31
CA ARG A 113 -18.25 -7.56 19.21
C ARG A 113 -18.63 -6.86 17.90
N HIS A 114 -19.92 -6.84 17.56
CA HIS A 114 -20.40 -6.18 16.36
C HIS A 114 -20.16 -4.66 16.42
N GLU A 115 -20.46 -4.04 17.56
CA GLU A 115 -20.20 -2.61 17.78
C GLU A 115 -18.70 -2.28 17.64
N TRP A 116 -17.83 -3.15 18.17
CA TRP A 116 -16.39 -3.00 17.99
C TRP A 116 -15.98 -3.10 16.51
N TYR A 117 -16.52 -4.05 15.75
CA TYR A 117 -16.25 -4.16 14.31
C TYR A 117 -16.69 -2.90 13.55
N GLU A 118 -17.89 -2.39 13.80
CA GLU A 118 -18.41 -1.18 13.14
C GLU A 118 -17.51 0.02 13.40
N LYS A 119 -17.18 0.29 14.67
CA LYS A 119 -16.29 1.39 15.07
C LYS A 119 -14.89 1.24 14.46
N THR A 120 -14.34 0.04 14.48
CA THR A 120 -12.99 -0.25 13.97
C THR A 120 -12.91 -0.07 12.46
N ILE A 121 -13.88 -0.59 11.71
CA ILE A 121 -13.96 -0.43 10.25
C ILE A 121 -14.06 1.05 9.89
N GLN A 122 -14.92 1.81 10.57
CA GLN A 122 -15.06 3.26 10.33
C GLN A 122 -13.74 4.01 10.56
N ARG A 123 -13.06 3.75 11.69
CA ARG A 123 -11.77 4.39 12.00
C ARG A 123 -10.70 4.05 10.97
N LEU A 124 -10.60 2.78 10.55
CA LEU A 124 -9.64 2.37 9.53
C LEU A 124 -9.92 3.02 8.17
N LEU A 125 -11.19 3.16 7.79
CA LEU A 125 -11.58 3.87 6.57
C LEU A 125 -11.20 5.36 6.62
N GLU A 126 -11.32 6.01 7.78
CA GLU A 126 -10.83 7.39 7.96
C GLU A 126 -9.30 7.48 7.77
N VAL A 127 -8.54 6.53 8.34
CA VAL A 127 -7.08 6.47 8.15
C VAL A 127 -6.72 6.24 6.68
N ILE A 128 -7.42 5.34 5.97
CA ILE A 128 -7.20 5.12 4.53
C ILE A 128 -7.54 6.39 3.74
N THR A 129 -8.65 7.05 4.03
CA THR A 129 -9.06 8.30 3.36
C THR A 129 -7.97 9.36 3.49
N TYR A 130 -7.46 9.55 4.71
CA TYR A 130 -6.39 10.51 4.98
C TYR A 130 -5.06 10.11 4.30
N THR A 131 -4.66 8.85 4.43
CA THR A 131 -3.38 8.34 3.88
C THR A 131 -3.38 8.32 2.35
N SER A 132 -4.53 8.04 1.74
CA SER A 132 -4.69 7.96 0.28
C SER A 132 -4.91 9.30 -0.41
N SER A 133 -5.10 10.39 0.34
CA SER A 133 -5.37 11.73 -0.21
C SER A 133 -4.29 12.24 -1.17
N LYS A 134 -3.05 11.78 -1.02
CA LYS A 134 -1.90 12.10 -1.89
C LYS A 134 -1.74 11.17 -3.11
N TYR A 135 -2.64 10.21 -3.30
CA TYR A 135 -2.56 9.21 -4.36
C TYR A 135 -3.77 9.26 -5.28
N THR A 136 -3.59 8.80 -6.53
CA THR A 136 -4.70 8.59 -7.45
C THR A 136 -5.61 7.47 -6.95
N ARG A 137 -6.88 7.50 -7.38
CA ARG A 137 -7.84 6.40 -7.13
C ARG A 137 -7.33 5.06 -7.66
N SER A 138 -6.68 5.07 -8.83
CA SER A 138 -6.08 3.87 -9.42
C SER A 138 -4.99 3.28 -8.51
N LYS A 139 -4.12 4.12 -7.93
CA LYS A 139 -3.09 3.66 -6.99
C LYS A 139 -3.69 3.10 -5.70
N LEU A 140 -4.71 3.76 -5.13
CA LEU A 140 -5.45 3.21 -3.99
C LEU A 140 -6.08 1.85 -4.34
N ARG A 141 -6.76 1.73 -5.48
CA ARG A 141 -7.40 0.48 -5.93
C ARG A 141 -6.40 -0.68 -6.01
N LYS A 142 -5.20 -0.43 -6.52
CA LYS A 142 -4.11 -1.43 -6.59
C LYS A 142 -3.55 -1.83 -5.23
N ALA A 143 -3.76 -1.01 -4.19
CA ALA A 143 -3.32 -1.29 -2.82
C ALA A 143 -4.33 -2.15 -2.03
N LEU A 144 -5.60 -2.15 -2.44
CA LEU A 144 -6.68 -2.90 -1.79
C LEU A 144 -6.63 -4.39 -2.15
N SER A 145 -7.12 -5.25 -1.26
CA SER A 145 -7.34 -6.67 -1.55
C SER A 145 -8.46 -6.83 -2.59
N PRO A 146 -8.27 -7.65 -3.65
CA PRO A 146 -9.23 -7.76 -4.77
C PRO A 146 -10.66 -8.07 -4.33
N GLU A 147 -10.84 -8.85 -3.28
CA GLU A 147 -12.14 -9.30 -2.75
C GLU A 147 -12.95 -8.16 -2.14
N TYR A 148 -12.27 -7.10 -1.68
CA TYR A 148 -12.88 -5.99 -0.93
C TYR A 148 -12.85 -4.66 -1.69
N VAL A 149 -12.26 -4.59 -2.90
CA VAL A 149 -12.14 -3.36 -3.70
C VAL A 149 -13.48 -2.62 -3.79
N PHE A 150 -14.51 -3.31 -4.31
CA PHE A 150 -15.83 -2.73 -4.51
C PHE A 150 -16.42 -2.18 -3.21
N ILE A 151 -16.35 -2.98 -2.13
CA ILE A 151 -16.93 -2.62 -0.83
C ILE A 151 -16.22 -1.40 -0.25
N ILE A 152 -14.89 -1.39 -0.29
CA ILE A 152 -14.09 -0.32 0.31
C ILE A 152 -14.30 0.98 -0.48
N GLU A 153 -14.36 0.93 -1.81
CA GLU A 153 -14.65 2.12 -2.62
C GLU A 153 -16.02 2.71 -2.34
N GLU A 154 -17.06 1.87 -2.23
CA GLU A 154 -18.41 2.33 -1.84
C GLU A 154 -18.40 2.99 -0.45
N LEU A 155 -17.63 2.44 0.50
CA LEU A 155 -17.54 2.99 1.86
C LEU A 155 -16.69 4.27 1.94
N LEU A 156 -15.70 4.44 1.07
CA LEU A 156 -14.82 5.62 1.01
C LEU A 156 -15.48 6.78 0.28
N TYR A 157 -16.04 6.55 -0.91
CA TYR A 157 -16.60 7.60 -1.77
C TYR A 157 -18.06 7.89 -1.44
N LYS A 158 -18.33 8.16 -0.16
CA LYS A 158 -19.66 8.59 0.29
C LYS A 158 -20.11 9.76 -0.57
N SER A 159 -21.14 9.56 -1.38
CA SER A 159 -21.77 10.61 -2.19
C SER A 159 -22.38 11.66 -1.24
N ASN A 160 -21.56 12.61 -0.81
CA ASN A 160 -21.85 13.49 0.33
C ASN A 160 -22.77 14.67 -0.01
N LYS A 161 -23.32 14.71 -1.23
CA LYS A 161 -24.14 15.85 -1.71
C LYS A 161 -25.65 15.66 -1.48
N TYR A 162 -26.11 14.41 -1.37
CA TYR A 162 -27.50 14.07 -1.11
C TYR A 162 -27.54 13.01 -0.01
N ASN A 163 -27.95 13.40 1.19
CA ASN A 163 -27.83 12.67 2.45
C ASN A 163 -28.66 11.36 2.55
N ASN A 164 -29.05 10.77 1.41
CA ASN A 164 -30.01 9.67 1.28
C ASN A 164 -29.37 8.27 1.37
N LYS A 165 -28.04 8.17 1.54
CA LYS A 165 -27.31 6.88 1.53
C LYS A 165 -26.72 6.46 2.88
N LYS A 166 -27.02 7.14 3.98
CA LYS A 166 -26.50 6.73 5.31
C LYS A 166 -26.90 5.30 5.65
N ASP A 167 -28.19 5.00 5.53
CA ASP A 167 -28.74 3.66 5.78
C ASP A 167 -28.16 2.60 4.83
N TYR A 168 -27.78 3.00 3.62
CA TYR A 168 -27.12 2.13 2.64
C TYR A 168 -25.74 1.68 3.12
N TYR A 169 -24.87 2.60 3.55
CA TYR A 169 -23.53 2.25 4.05
C TYR A 169 -23.59 1.44 5.36
N GLU A 170 -24.51 1.79 6.27
CA GLU A 170 -24.73 1.02 7.49
C GLU A 170 -25.20 -0.41 7.17
N THR A 171 -26.01 -0.58 6.12
CA THR A 171 -26.42 -1.90 5.64
C THR A 171 -25.24 -2.71 5.11
N ILE A 172 -24.32 -2.09 4.35
CA ILE A 172 -23.10 -2.78 3.89
C ILE A 172 -22.30 -3.32 5.09
N ILE A 173 -22.02 -2.48 6.08
CA ILE A 173 -21.24 -2.88 7.26
C ILE A 173 -21.96 -4.00 8.03
N ARG A 174 -23.28 -3.88 8.25
CA ARG A 174 -24.08 -4.93 8.91
C ARG A 174 -24.04 -6.26 8.16
N GLN A 175 -24.10 -6.25 6.83
CA GLN A 175 -24.01 -7.48 6.03
C GLN A 175 -22.64 -8.12 6.13
N ILE A 176 -21.56 -7.33 6.10
CA ILE A 176 -20.18 -7.82 6.29
C ILE A 176 -20.04 -8.54 7.64
N ILE A 177 -20.60 -7.96 8.71
CA ILE A 177 -20.60 -8.56 10.05
C ILE A 177 -21.44 -9.84 10.07
N LYS A 178 -22.67 -9.80 9.53
CA LYS A 178 -23.59 -10.95 9.48
C LYS A 178 -22.99 -12.14 8.71
N LEU A 179 -22.23 -11.87 7.66
CA LEU A 179 -21.54 -12.87 6.83
C LEU A 179 -20.18 -13.30 7.41
N ASN A 180 -19.85 -12.90 8.64
CA ASN A 180 -18.57 -13.18 9.32
C ASN A 180 -17.33 -12.75 8.51
N GLN A 181 -17.43 -11.67 7.72
CA GLN A 181 -16.32 -11.12 6.94
C GLN A 181 -15.60 -9.96 7.63
N ALA A 182 -16.12 -9.47 8.76
CA ALA A 182 -15.60 -8.28 9.44
C ALA A 182 -14.11 -8.39 9.83
N GLU A 183 -13.68 -9.53 10.40
CA GLU A 183 -12.28 -9.72 10.79
C GLU A 183 -11.34 -9.67 9.58
N LYS A 184 -11.71 -10.36 8.49
CA LYS A 184 -10.92 -10.37 7.25
C LYS A 184 -10.85 -9.00 6.60
N LEU A 185 -11.96 -8.25 6.62
CA LEU A 185 -11.97 -6.87 6.14
C LEU A 185 -11.05 -5.97 6.98
N ILE A 186 -11.09 -6.07 8.30
CA ILE A 186 -10.21 -5.28 9.19
C ILE A 186 -8.74 -5.58 8.89
N ILE A 187 -8.37 -6.85 8.71
CA ILE A 187 -7.01 -7.25 8.30
C ILE A 187 -6.65 -6.62 6.95
N SER A 188 -7.55 -6.73 5.97
CA SER A 188 -7.34 -6.12 4.64
C SER A 188 -7.15 -4.61 4.72
N LEU A 189 -7.94 -3.90 5.52
CA LEU A 189 -7.84 -2.46 5.72
C LEU A 189 -6.51 -2.08 6.40
N ALA A 190 -6.10 -2.81 7.44
CA ALA A 190 -4.83 -2.60 8.11
C ALA A 190 -3.64 -2.80 7.16
N ASN A 191 -3.63 -3.88 6.37
CA ASN A 191 -2.59 -4.15 5.38
C ASN A 191 -2.57 -3.08 4.27
N THR A 192 -3.74 -2.58 3.88
CA THR A 192 -3.83 -1.44 2.94
C THR A 192 -3.19 -0.18 3.53
N ILE A 193 -3.43 0.13 4.81
CA ILE A 193 -2.80 1.27 5.48
C ILE A 193 -1.28 1.11 5.49
N GLN A 194 -0.76 -0.05 5.90
CA GLN A 194 0.68 -0.33 5.89
C GLN A 194 1.30 -0.06 4.51
N ARG A 195 0.61 -0.53 3.45
CA ARG A 195 1.04 -0.35 2.06
C ARG A 195 0.99 1.10 1.58
N LEU A 196 -0.02 1.89 2.00
CA LEU A 196 -0.15 3.29 1.59
C LEU A 196 0.77 4.24 2.37
N VAL A 197 1.23 3.84 3.55
CA VAL A 197 2.12 4.68 4.37
C VAL A 197 3.54 4.71 3.80
N VAL A 198 3.99 3.62 3.17
CA VAL A 198 5.30 3.53 2.51
C VAL A 198 5.08 3.42 1.01
N ASP A 199 5.43 4.46 0.26
CA ASP A 199 5.21 4.47 -1.19
C ASP A 199 6.23 3.60 -1.92
N HIS A 200 7.49 3.78 -1.55
CA HIS A 200 8.63 3.12 -2.14
C HIS A 200 9.67 2.84 -1.05
N LEU A 201 10.26 1.66 -1.12
CA LEU A 201 11.24 1.17 -0.16
C LEU A 201 12.63 1.16 -0.79
N HIS A 202 13.56 1.89 -0.21
CA HIS A 202 14.97 1.88 -0.56
C HIS A 202 15.72 1.01 0.44
N VAL A 203 16.29 -0.11 -0.01
CA VAL A 203 17.17 -0.95 0.81
C VAL A 203 18.62 -0.64 0.48
N VAL A 204 19.39 -0.19 1.47
CA VAL A 204 20.79 0.20 1.29
C VAL A 204 21.70 -0.66 2.18
N GLY A 205 22.67 -1.35 1.59
CA GLY A 205 23.67 -2.14 2.32
C GLY A 205 23.48 -3.65 2.20
N ASP A 206 24.00 -4.40 3.18
CA ASP A 206 24.06 -5.86 3.14
C ASP A 206 22.82 -6.49 3.79
N ILE A 207 22.09 -7.31 3.04
CA ILE A 207 20.87 -8.02 3.50
C ILE A 207 21.23 -9.32 4.25
N TYR A 208 22.31 -9.96 3.83
CA TYR A 208 22.64 -11.36 4.15
C TYR A 208 23.67 -11.55 5.26
N ASP A 209 24.19 -10.50 5.89
CA ASP A 209 25.20 -10.69 6.93
C ASP A 209 24.56 -11.07 8.28
N ARG A 210 25.06 -12.14 8.93
CA ARG A 210 24.91 -12.49 10.36
C ARG A 210 23.54 -12.83 10.95
N GLY A 211 22.40 -12.58 10.30
CA GLY A 211 21.09 -12.89 10.88
C GLY A 211 20.52 -14.27 10.54
N PRO A 212 19.48 -14.71 11.27
CA PRO A 212 18.94 -16.06 11.18
C PRO A 212 18.09 -16.33 9.93
N HIS A 213 17.48 -15.29 9.33
CA HIS A 213 16.47 -15.47 8.26
C HIS A 213 16.59 -14.46 7.10
N PRO A 214 17.74 -14.39 6.40
CA PRO A 214 17.89 -13.50 5.25
C PRO A 214 17.06 -13.95 4.03
N ASP A 215 16.73 -15.24 3.93
CA ASP A 215 15.82 -15.82 2.95
C ASP A 215 14.43 -15.16 3.01
N LYS A 216 13.85 -15.09 4.21
CA LYS A 216 12.51 -14.50 4.42
C LYS A 216 12.47 -13.01 4.11
N ILE A 217 13.58 -12.30 4.34
CA ILE A 217 13.71 -10.88 3.98
C ILE A 217 13.62 -10.74 2.45
N ILE A 218 14.35 -11.57 1.71
CA ILE A 218 14.38 -11.52 0.25
C ILE A 218 13.02 -11.89 -0.33
N ASP A 219 12.36 -12.92 0.18
CA ASP A 219 10.99 -13.28 -0.23
C ASP A 219 10.02 -12.09 -0.02
N THR A 220 10.13 -11.42 1.13
CA THR A 220 9.32 -10.23 1.42
C THR A 220 9.61 -9.08 0.47
N LEU A 221 10.88 -8.87 0.10
CA LEU A 221 11.27 -7.81 -0.84
C LEU A 221 10.77 -8.11 -2.27
N ILE A 222 10.85 -9.36 -2.73
CA ILE A 222 10.39 -9.78 -4.06
C ILE A 222 8.90 -9.50 -4.25
N ASP A 223 8.10 -9.74 -3.21
CA ASP A 223 6.65 -9.52 -3.23
C ASP A 223 6.24 -8.10 -2.80
N TYR A 224 7.20 -7.24 -2.45
CA TYR A 224 6.92 -5.86 -2.02
C TYR A 224 6.42 -5.00 -3.20
N HIS A 225 5.53 -4.05 -2.91
CA HIS A 225 4.81 -3.32 -3.97
C HIS A 225 5.68 -2.34 -4.75
N SER A 226 6.75 -1.82 -4.15
CA SER A 226 7.69 -0.92 -4.80
C SER A 226 8.99 -0.85 -4.00
N VAL A 227 10.07 -1.36 -4.57
CA VAL A 227 11.36 -1.46 -3.88
C VAL A 227 12.52 -1.36 -4.85
N ASP A 228 13.60 -0.73 -4.41
CA ASP A 228 14.92 -0.83 -5.00
C ASP A 228 15.97 -1.22 -3.95
N ILE A 229 17.07 -1.81 -4.43
CA ILE A 229 18.14 -2.31 -3.57
C ILE A 229 19.46 -1.78 -4.07
N GLN A 230 20.14 -1.02 -3.21
CA GLN A 230 21.52 -0.59 -3.41
C GLN A 230 22.45 -1.42 -2.52
N TRP A 231 23.24 -2.27 -3.16
CA TRP A 231 24.19 -3.14 -2.47
C TRP A 231 25.40 -2.37 -1.92
N GLY A 232 25.80 -2.72 -0.70
CA GLY A 232 27.05 -2.26 -0.10
C GLY A 232 28.29 -2.84 -0.80
N LYS A 233 29.45 -2.21 -0.59
CA LYS A 233 30.74 -2.61 -1.21
C LYS A 233 31.36 -3.86 -0.57
N SER A 234 30.65 -4.58 0.31
CA SER A 234 31.23 -5.66 1.09
C SER A 234 31.67 -6.82 0.20
N ARG A 235 32.93 -7.23 0.37
CA ARG A 235 33.73 -8.02 -0.59
C ARG A 235 33.30 -9.50 -0.71
N ARG A 236 32.14 -9.89 -0.16
CA ARG A 236 31.66 -11.29 -0.05
C ARG A 236 30.53 -11.70 -1.00
N PHE A 237 30.13 -10.84 -1.95
CA PHE A 237 28.90 -11.03 -2.72
C PHE A 237 29.08 -11.24 -4.24
N MET A 238 30.18 -11.85 -4.67
CA MET A 238 30.37 -12.24 -6.07
C MET A 238 30.38 -13.77 -6.19
N ASP A 239 29.23 -14.41 -5.99
CA ASP A 239 28.99 -15.79 -6.42
C ASP A 239 27.57 -15.90 -7.04
N GLY A 240 27.43 -16.78 -8.04
CA GLY A 240 26.52 -16.73 -9.20
C GLY A 240 25.00 -16.64 -8.98
N ARG A 241 24.51 -16.42 -7.76
CA ARG A 241 23.09 -16.24 -7.43
C ARG A 241 22.56 -14.82 -7.69
N LEU A 242 23.44 -13.82 -7.85
CA LEU A 242 23.03 -12.41 -8.03
C LEU A 242 22.41 -12.10 -9.41
N PHE A 243 22.77 -12.87 -10.45
CA PHE A 243 22.27 -12.63 -11.81
C PHE A 243 20.76 -12.84 -11.93
N TRP A 244 20.22 -13.75 -11.13
CA TRP A 244 18.78 -14.06 -11.07
C TRP A 244 17.98 -12.99 -10.32
N ILE A 245 18.53 -12.42 -9.24
CA ILE A 245 17.83 -11.45 -8.39
C ILE A 245 17.70 -10.10 -9.09
N LYS A 246 18.74 -9.64 -9.81
CA LYS A 246 18.69 -8.39 -10.60
C LYS A 246 17.61 -8.41 -11.68
N SER A 247 17.35 -9.57 -12.29
CA SER A 247 16.29 -9.78 -13.27
C SER A 247 14.89 -9.80 -12.66
N MET A 248 14.76 -10.02 -11.35
CA MET A 248 13.48 -10.19 -10.66
C MET A 248 12.87 -8.85 -10.25
N PHE A 249 13.70 -7.87 -9.90
CA PHE A 249 13.29 -6.52 -9.54
C PHE A 249 13.13 -5.57 -10.75
N SER A 250 13.52 -6.01 -11.95
CA SER A 250 13.33 -5.27 -13.20
C SER A 250 12.00 -5.57 -13.90
N LYS A 251 10.94 -5.95 -13.15
CA LYS A 251 9.62 -6.15 -13.77
C LYS A 251 9.23 -4.86 -14.51
N PRO A 252 8.94 -4.92 -15.83
CA PRO A 252 8.45 -3.75 -16.53
C PRO A 252 7.15 -3.27 -15.87
N PHE A 253 6.86 -1.98 -16.00
CA PHE A 253 5.55 -1.39 -15.71
C PHE A 253 4.46 -1.97 -16.65
N THR A 254 4.25 -3.29 -16.64
CA THR A 254 3.17 -3.96 -17.36
C THR A 254 2.08 -4.25 -16.34
N ASN A 255 1.25 -3.23 -16.10
CA ASN A 255 -0.18 -3.35 -15.77
C ASN A 255 -0.77 -1.93 -15.70
N LEU A 256 -0.75 -1.26 -16.84
CA LEU A 256 -1.79 -0.29 -17.21
C LEU A 256 -2.91 -1.14 -17.85
N CYS A 257 -3.82 -1.65 -17.03
CA CYS A 257 -5.12 -2.06 -17.55
C CYS A 257 -5.83 -0.78 -18.04
N PRO A 258 -6.46 -0.79 -19.22
CA PRO A 258 -7.28 0.34 -19.64
C PRO A 258 -8.46 0.48 -18.67
N LEU A 259 -8.87 1.75 -18.51
CA LEU A 259 -9.94 2.29 -17.65
C LEU A 259 -11.11 1.34 -17.35
#